data_AF-A9ZNK9-F1
#
_entry.id   AF-A9ZNK9-F1
#
_cell.length_a   1.000
_cell.length_b   1.000
_cell.length_c   1.000
_cell.angle_alpha   90.00
_cell.angle_beta   90.00
_cell.angle_gamma   90.00
#
_symmetry.space_group_name_H-M   'P 1'
#
loop_
_entity.id
_entity.type
_entity.pdbx_description
1 polymer ?
#
loop_
_entity_poly.entity_id
_entity_poly.type
_entity_poly.pdbx_seq_one_letter_code
_entity_poly.pdbx_strand_id
1 'polypeptide(L)'
;TRNQCQLCRFRKCIAVGMAMDLVLDDSKRVAKRRLIEENREKRKKDEIVKTLQTRPEPDSPEWELIRHVTEAHRHTNAQGSHWKQKRKFLPEDIGQSPGVPTPDGDKVDLEAFSEFTKIITPAITRVVDFAKKLPMFSELPCEDQIILLKGCCMEIMSLRAAVRYDPESETLTLSGEMAVKREQLKNGGLG
;
A
#
# COMPACT_ATOMS: atom_id res chain seq x y z
N THR A 1 40.71 32.04 1.21
CA THR A 1 40.76 31.01 2.29
C THR A 1 39.96 31.47 3.49
N ARG A 2 38.84 30.82 3.82
CA ARG A 2 38.39 30.78 5.23
C ARG A 2 37.28 29.77 5.54
N ASN A 3 37.53 28.49 5.23
CA ASN A 3 37.11 27.45 6.15
C ASN A 3 38.11 27.46 7.32
N GLN A 4 37.90 28.35 8.29
CA GLN A 4 38.58 28.25 9.56
C GLN A 4 38.09 26.96 10.24
N CYS A 5 39.01 26.07 10.60
CA CYS A 5 38.67 24.86 11.33
C CYS A 5 37.93 25.20 12.63
N GLN A 6 37.17 24.23 13.17
CA GLN A 6 36.35 24.41 14.36
C GLN A 6 37.15 25.01 15.53
N LEU A 7 38.42 24.62 15.69
CA LEU A 7 39.33 25.15 16.70
C LEU A 7 39.67 26.63 16.49
N CYS A 8 40.00 27.02 15.26
CA CYS A 8 40.32 28.43 14.93
C CYS A 8 39.10 29.33 15.11
N ARG A 9 37.89 28.83 14.79
CA ARG A 9 36.63 29.53 15.06
C ARG A 9 36.38 29.67 16.56
N PHE A 10 36.54 28.58 17.31
CA PHE A 10 36.36 28.57 18.77
C PHE A 10 37.29 29.58 19.46
N ARG A 11 38.60 29.55 19.15
CA ARG A 11 39.58 30.50 19.71
C ARG A 11 39.22 31.95 19.42
N LYS A 12 38.72 32.27 18.23
CA LYS A 12 38.27 33.63 17.88
C LYS A 12 37.04 34.04 18.69
N CYS A 13 36.07 33.14 18.87
CA CYS A 13 34.88 33.40 19.69
C CYS A 13 35.25 33.74 21.15
N ILE A 14 36.20 33.02 21.73
CA ILE A 14 36.67 33.31 23.10
C ILE A 14 37.45 34.63 23.15
N ALA A 15 38.29 34.91 22.16
CA ALA A 15 39.04 36.16 22.09
C ALA A 15 38.15 37.42 21.99
N VAL A 16 36.94 37.31 21.43
CA VAL A 16 35.94 38.40 21.40
C VAL A 16 35.02 38.42 22.64
N GLY A 17 35.31 37.60 23.67
CA GLY A 17 34.60 37.61 24.94
C GLY A 17 33.34 36.74 25.03
N MET A 18 33.16 35.76 24.12
CA MET A 18 32.04 34.81 24.24
C MET A 18 32.22 33.86 25.43
N ALA A 19 31.13 33.60 26.16
CA ALA A 19 31.14 32.75 27.34
C ALA A 19 31.37 31.27 26.98
N MET A 20 32.40 30.65 27.58
CA MET A 20 32.82 29.27 27.29
C MET A 20 31.85 28.22 27.84
N ASP A 21 31.18 28.52 28.94
CA ASP A 21 30.23 27.67 29.64
C ASP A 21 28.94 27.40 28.84
N LEU A 22 28.62 28.27 27.88
CA LEU A 22 27.49 28.10 26.96
C LEU A 22 27.82 27.20 25.74
N VAL A 23 29.06 26.75 25.60
CA VAL A 23 29.48 25.85 24.53
C VAL A 23 29.06 24.43 24.90
N LEU A 24 28.10 23.88 24.14
CA LEU A 24 27.60 22.53 24.37
C LEU A 24 28.66 21.47 24.02
N ASP A 25 28.93 20.60 24.97
CA ASP A 25 29.61 19.33 24.71
C ASP A 25 28.79 18.42 23.77
N ASP A 26 29.41 17.35 23.29
CA ASP A 26 28.77 16.47 22.32
C ASP A 26 27.51 15.78 22.87
N SER A 27 27.47 15.45 24.16
CA SER A 27 26.29 14.85 24.81
C SER A 27 25.11 15.82 24.79
N LYS A 28 25.32 17.07 25.21
CA LYS A 28 24.29 18.12 25.18
C LYS A 28 23.86 18.48 23.75
N ARG A 29 24.77 18.43 22.76
CA ARG A 29 24.43 18.63 21.35
C ARG A 29 23.52 17.52 20.82
N VAL A 30 23.81 16.25 21.15
CA VAL A 30 22.98 15.10 20.76
C VAL A 30 21.61 15.17 21.45
N ALA A 31 21.56 15.47 22.75
CA ALA A 31 20.31 15.63 23.49
C ALA A 31 19.44 16.75 22.89
N LYS A 32 20.03 17.91 22.57
CA LYS A 32 19.33 19.02 21.90
C LYS A 32 18.79 18.60 20.53
N ARG A 33 19.54 17.83 19.73
CA ARG A 33 19.07 17.32 18.43
C ARG A 33 17.89 16.37 18.58
N ARG A 34 17.94 15.43 19.54
CA ARG A 34 16.81 14.52 19.84
C ARG A 34 15.56 15.30 20.25
N LEU A 35 15.69 16.27 21.15
CA LEU A 35 14.58 17.12 21.58
C LEU A 35 13.97 17.92 20.42
N ILE A 36 14.80 18.42 19.49
CA ILE A 36 14.30 19.12 18.29
C ILE A 36 13.49 18.16 17.42
N GLU A 37 13.97 16.93 17.21
CA GLU A 37 13.29 15.93 16.39
C GLU A 37 11.96 15.48 17.01
N GLU A 38 11.95 15.19 18.31
CA GLU A 38 10.74 14.85 19.05
C GLU A 38 9.70 15.99 18.98
N ASN A 39 10.13 17.24 19.13
CA ASN A 39 9.23 18.39 19.01
C ASN A 39 8.70 18.58 17.57
N ARG A 40 9.49 18.25 16.54
CA ARG A 40 9.03 18.26 15.14
C ARG A 40 7.98 17.19 14.90
N GLU A 41 8.24 15.97 15.35
CA GLU A 41 7.28 14.87 15.24
C GLU A 41 5.98 15.16 16.00
N LYS A 42 6.07 15.77 17.18
CA LYS A 42 4.90 16.22 17.93
C LYS A 42 4.09 17.27 17.16
N ARG A 43 4.75 18.31 16.63
CA ARG A 43 4.07 19.34 15.82
C ARG A 43 3.40 18.76 14.58
N LYS A 44 4.06 17.82 13.91
CA LYS A 44 3.51 17.11 12.75
C LYS A 44 2.26 16.32 13.12
N LYS A 45 2.28 15.60 14.25
CA LYS A 45 1.09 14.91 14.78
C LYS A 45 -0.04 15.88 15.12
N ASP A 46 0.27 16.98 15.80
CA ASP A 46 -0.71 18.01 16.16
C ASP A 46 -1.35 18.64 14.92
N GLU A 47 -0.56 18.90 13.88
CA GLU A 47 -1.03 19.42 12.59
C GLU A 47 -1.93 18.42 11.84
N ILE A 48 -1.58 17.13 11.85
CA ILE A 48 -2.44 16.07 11.31
C ILE A 48 -3.77 16.02 12.06
N VAL A 49 -3.75 16.04 13.39
CA VAL A 49 -4.97 16.01 14.22
C VAL A 49 -5.84 17.24 13.93
N LYS A 50 -5.23 18.43 13.87
CA LYS A 50 -5.95 19.66 13.56
C LYS A 50 -6.61 19.59 12.17
N THR A 51 -5.89 19.08 11.18
CA THR A 51 -6.40 18.90 9.82
C THR A 51 -7.59 17.93 9.79
N LEU A 52 -7.53 16.83 10.55
CA LEU A 52 -8.62 15.86 10.67
C LEU A 52 -9.86 16.46 11.33
N GLN A 53 -9.70 17.31 12.35
CA GLN A 53 -10.80 17.97 13.05
C GLN A 53 -11.54 19.00 12.20
N THR A 54 -10.84 19.66 11.27
CA THR A 54 -11.44 20.67 10.38
C THR A 54 -12.00 20.08 9.09
N ARG A 55 -11.85 18.78 8.88
CA ARG A 55 -12.31 18.14 7.65
C ARG A 55 -13.84 18.16 7.62
N PRO A 56 -14.47 18.61 6.51
CA PRO A 56 -15.92 18.54 6.40
C PRO A 56 -16.37 17.08 6.48
N GLU A 57 -17.42 16.85 7.26
CA GLU A 57 -18.10 15.55 7.32
C GLU A 57 -18.94 15.35 6.06
N PRO A 58 -19.14 14.09 5.62
CA PRO A 58 -20.01 13.82 4.48
C PRO A 58 -21.44 14.29 4.76
N ASP A 59 -22.09 14.85 3.75
CA ASP A 59 -23.51 15.18 3.81
C ASP A 59 -24.40 13.92 3.71
N SER A 60 -25.72 14.08 3.81
CA SER A 60 -26.64 12.93 3.79
C SER A 60 -26.60 12.14 2.47
N PRO A 61 -26.62 12.77 1.27
CA PRO A 61 -26.40 12.08 0.00
C PRO A 61 -25.06 11.34 -0.07
N GLU A 62 -23.97 11.95 0.40
CA GLU A 62 -22.64 11.34 0.41
C GLU A 62 -22.59 10.12 1.34
N TRP A 63 -23.21 10.20 2.53
CA TRP A 63 -23.34 9.04 3.44
C TRP A 63 -24.10 7.88 2.81
N GLU A 64 -25.15 8.18 2.05
CA GLU A 64 -25.92 7.17 1.36
C GLU A 64 -25.11 6.51 0.24
N LEU A 65 -24.30 7.29 -0.49
CA LEU A 65 -23.34 6.75 -1.46
C LEU A 65 -22.27 5.88 -0.79
N ILE A 66 -21.69 6.34 0.32
CA ILE A 66 -20.71 5.59 1.13
C ILE A 66 -21.31 4.25 1.57
N ARG A 67 -22.57 4.24 2.01
CA ARG A 67 -23.29 3.02 2.41
C ARG A 67 -23.42 2.04 1.24
N HIS A 68 -23.86 2.52 0.08
CA HIS A 68 -24.01 1.68 -1.12
C HIS A 68 -22.70 1.05 -1.57
N VAL A 69 -21.63 1.85 -1.69
CA VAL A 69 -20.32 1.33 -2.14
C VAL A 69 -19.73 0.35 -1.12
N THR A 70 -19.89 0.63 0.17
CA THR A 70 -19.43 -0.26 1.24
C THR A 70 -20.14 -1.61 1.17
N GLU A 71 -21.46 -1.61 0.99
CA GLU A 71 -22.25 -2.83 0.94
C GLU A 71 -22.02 -3.62 -0.35
N ALA A 72 -21.88 -2.93 -1.48
CA ALA A 72 -21.48 -3.53 -2.74
C ALA A 72 -20.13 -4.24 -2.63
N HIS A 73 -19.16 -3.59 -1.99
CA HIS A 73 -17.84 -4.17 -1.75
C HIS A 73 -17.93 -5.39 -0.82
N ARG A 74 -18.62 -5.29 0.32
CA ARG A 74 -18.75 -6.37 1.30
C ARG A 74 -19.34 -7.64 0.69
N HIS A 75 -20.39 -7.51 -0.12
CA HIS A 75 -21.05 -8.65 -0.76
C HIS A 75 -20.23 -9.32 -1.85
N THR A 76 -19.27 -8.61 -2.45
CA THR A 76 -18.51 -9.10 -3.61
C THR A 76 -17.04 -9.37 -3.29
N ASN A 77 -16.61 -9.06 -2.06
CA ASN A 77 -15.26 -9.36 -1.60
C ASN A 77 -15.21 -10.77 -0.98
N ALA A 78 -14.65 -11.73 -1.72
CA ALA A 78 -14.64 -13.15 -1.34
C ALA A 78 -14.05 -13.40 0.05
N GLN A 79 -14.71 -14.24 0.86
CA GLN A 79 -14.32 -14.64 2.21
C GLN A 79 -14.33 -13.54 3.30
N GLY A 80 -14.64 -12.28 2.97
CA GLY A 80 -14.82 -11.20 3.95
C GLY A 80 -13.67 -11.11 4.97
N SER A 81 -14.01 -11.11 6.26
CA SER A 81 -13.08 -11.10 7.41
C SER A 81 -12.39 -12.44 7.67
N HIS A 82 -12.86 -13.54 7.06
CA HIS A 82 -12.35 -14.91 7.32
C HIS A 82 -11.29 -15.37 6.32
N TRP A 83 -10.79 -14.46 5.47
CA TRP A 83 -9.80 -14.79 4.43
C TRP A 83 -8.51 -15.40 5.02
N LYS A 84 -8.06 -14.95 6.21
CA LYS A 84 -6.83 -15.45 6.83
C LYS A 84 -6.95 -16.92 7.27
N GLN A 85 -8.14 -17.36 7.69
CA GLN A 85 -8.40 -18.76 8.08
C GLN A 85 -8.71 -19.66 6.89
N LYS A 86 -9.28 -19.11 5.81
CA LYS A 86 -9.72 -19.90 4.65
C LYS A 86 -8.66 -20.02 3.55
N ARG A 87 -7.67 -19.12 3.53
CA ARG A 87 -6.59 -19.17 2.54
C ARG A 87 -5.76 -20.45 2.69
N LYS A 88 -5.31 -20.97 1.55
CA LYS A 88 -4.33 -22.05 1.43
C LYS A 88 -3.10 -21.48 0.76
N PHE A 89 -1.93 -21.88 1.24
CA PHE A 89 -0.67 -21.49 0.61
C PHE A 89 -0.51 -22.24 -0.70
N LEU A 90 -0.11 -21.52 -1.75
CA LEU A 90 0.32 -22.15 -2.98
C LEU A 90 1.58 -22.97 -2.68
N PRO A 91 1.63 -24.26 -3.06
CA PRO A 91 2.77 -25.13 -2.83
C PRO A 91 4.10 -24.49 -3.26
N GLU A 92 5.15 -24.67 -2.46
CA GLU A 92 6.42 -23.95 -2.68
C GLU A 92 7.10 -24.35 -3.98
N ASP A 93 6.93 -25.59 -4.44
CA ASP A 93 7.44 -26.12 -5.71
C ASP A 93 6.84 -25.43 -6.95
N ILE A 94 5.62 -24.89 -6.84
CA ILE A 94 4.96 -24.14 -7.91
C ILE A 94 5.56 -22.73 -7.99
N GLY A 95 5.97 -22.32 -9.20
CA GLY A 95 6.60 -21.02 -9.44
C GLY A 95 8.11 -21.02 -9.30
N GLN A 96 8.75 -22.20 -9.19
CA GLN A 96 10.21 -22.37 -9.15
C GLN A 96 10.78 -22.98 -10.44
N SER A 97 9.95 -23.45 -11.36
CA SER A 97 10.39 -24.19 -12.55
C SER A 97 10.99 -23.28 -13.62
N PRO A 98 11.85 -23.79 -14.52
CA PRO A 98 12.31 -23.03 -15.67
C PRO A 98 11.11 -22.67 -16.56
N GLY A 99 10.68 -21.42 -16.48
CA GLY A 99 9.52 -20.94 -17.22
C GLY A 99 9.76 -20.88 -18.74
N VAL A 100 8.65 -20.76 -19.48
CA VAL A 100 8.65 -20.51 -20.91
C VAL A 100 9.01 -19.05 -21.17
N PRO A 101 9.96 -18.74 -22.07
CA PRO A 101 10.31 -17.36 -22.39
C PRO A 101 9.13 -16.67 -23.08
N THR A 102 8.83 -15.46 -22.62
CA THR A 102 7.88 -14.53 -23.24
C THR A 102 8.61 -13.60 -24.21
N PRO A 103 7.89 -12.90 -25.12
CA PRO A 103 8.50 -11.95 -26.05
C PRO A 103 9.33 -10.84 -25.36
N ASP A 104 8.98 -10.49 -24.12
CA ASP A 104 9.64 -9.46 -23.33
C ASP A 104 10.87 -9.97 -22.56
N GLY A 105 11.21 -11.25 -22.69
CA GLY A 105 12.38 -11.89 -22.05
C GLY A 105 12.13 -12.46 -20.66
N ASP A 106 10.96 -12.20 -20.07
CA ASP A 106 10.54 -12.81 -18.82
C ASP A 106 10.12 -14.27 -19.01
N LYS A 107 10.39 -15.11 -18.03
CA LYS A 107 10.01 -16.52 -18.05
C LYS A 107 8.74 -16.74 -17.24
N VAL A 108 7.76 -17.42 -17.82
CA VAL A 108 6.51 -17.76 -17.14
C VAL A 108 6.48 -19.24 -16.79
N ASP A 109 6.34 -19.53 -15.51
CA ASP A 109 6.03 -20.86 -14.99
C ASP A 109 4.57 -21.20 -15.34
N LEU A 110 4.39 -22.20 -16.21
CA LEU A 110 3.07 -22.57 -16.73
C LEU A 110 2.17 -23.21 -15.65
N GLU A 111 2.75 -23.84 -14.63
CA GLU A 111 1.99 -24.44 -13.55
C GLU A 111 1.44 -23.34 -12.63
N ALA A 112 2.28 -22.38 -12.25
CA ALA A 112 1.86 -21.20 -11.50
C ALA A 112 0.80 -20.40 -12.27
N PHE A 113 1.02 -20.15 -13.57
CA PHE A 113 0.06 -19.47 -14.43
C PHE A 113 -1.28 -20.24 -14.51
N SER A 114 -1.23 -21.57 -14.63
CA SER A 114 -2.43 -22.42 -14.61
C SER A 114 -3.22 -22.29 -13.31
N GLU A 115 -2.55 -22.28 -12.15
CA GLU A 115 -3.23 -22.06 -10.86
C GLU A 115 -3.86 -20.66 -10.77
N PHE A 116 -3.19 -19.62 -11.28
CA PHE A 116 -3.73 -18.27 -11.27
C PHE A 116 -4.94 -18.11 -12.20
N THR A 117 -4.91 -18.71 -13.39
CA THR A 117 -6.04 -18.66 -14.33
C THR A 117 -7.29 -19.38 -13.79
N LYS A 118 -7.16 -20.40 -12.95
CA LYS A 118 -8.30 -21.06 -12.30
C LYS A 118 -9.09 -20.10 -11.39
N ILE A 119 -8.41 -19.17 -10.73
CA ILE A 119 -9.03 -18.25 -9.77
C ILE A 119 -9.32 -16.85 -10.35
N ILE A 120 -8.83 -16.53 -11.55
CA ILE A 120 -8.99 -15.19 -12.15
C ILE A 120 -10.41 -14.92 -12.61
N THR A 121 -11.08 -15.89 -13.25
CA THR A 121 -12.44 -15.69 -13.78
C THR A 121 -13.44 -15.37 -12.66
N PRO A 122 -13.49 -16.11 -11.53
CA PRO A 122 -14.33 -15.73 -10.40
C PRO A 122 -13.94 -14.38 -9.77
N ALA A 123 -12.68 -13.97 -9.85
CA ALA A 123 -12.24 -12.67 -9.37
C ALA A 123 -12.78 -11.53 -10.23
N ILE A 124 -12.68 -11.67 -11.56
CA ILE A 124 -13.24 -10.72 -12.54
C ILE A 124 -14.76 -10.61 -12.37
N THR A 125 -15.47 -11.73 -12.27
CA THR A 125 -16.92 -11.74 -12.05
C THR A 125 -17.29 -10.96 -10.78
N ARG A 126 -16.53 -11.11 -9.70
CA ARG A 126 -16.75 -10.33 -8.46
C ARG A 126 -16.45 -8.83 -8.59
N VAL A 127 -15.68 -8.40 -9.59
CA VAL A 127 -15.51 -6.97 -9.90
C VAL A 127 -16.71 -6.47 -10.71
N VAL A 128 -17.18 -7.27 -11.67
CA VAL A 128 -18.41 -6.97 -12.44
C VAL A 128 -19.61 -6.87 -11.50
N ASP A 129 -19.79 -7.84 -10.60
CA ASP A 129 -20.88 -7.84 -9.61
C ASP A 129 -20.79 -6.66 -8.64
N PHE A 130 -19.58 -6.18 -8.35
CA PHE A 130 -19.38 -4.98 -7.54
C PHE A 130 -19.89 -3.74 -8.27
N ALA A 131 -19.45 -3.56 -9.52
CA ALA A 131 -19.84 -2.41 -10.33
C ALA A 131 -21.37 -2.38 -10.57
N LYS A 132 -21.98 -3.54 -10.87
CA LYS A 132 -23.43 -3.69 -11.07
C LYS A 132 -24.27 -3.40 -9.83
N LYS A 133 -23.67 -3.34 -8.63
CA LYS A 133 -24.37 -2.96 -7.40
C LYS A 133 -24.37 -1.45 -7.14
N LEU A 134 -23.69 -0.66 -7.99
CA LEU A 134 -23.64 0.79 -7.89
C LEU A 134 -24.65 1.39 -8.87
N PRO A 135 -25.69 2.12 -8.41
CA PRO A 135 -26.72 2.68 -9.28
C PRO A 135 -26.15 3.53 -10.42
N MET A 136 -25.20 4.42 -10.10
CA MET A 136 -24.52 5.29 -11.06
C MET A 136 -23.76 4.55 -12.17
N PHE A 137 -23.34 3.30 -11.92
CA PHE A 137 -22.71 2.48 -12.95
C PHE A 137 -23.75 1.77 -13.81
N SER A 138 -24.80 1.23 -13.18
CA SER A 138 -25.88 0.51 -13.88
C SER A 138 -26.72 1.39 -14.81
N GLU A 139 -26.72 2.70 -14.57
CA GLU A 139 -27.39 3.70 -15.40
C GLU A 139 -26.60 4.07 -16.68
N LEU A 140 -25.32 3.70 -16.77
CA LEU A 140 -24.49 3.98 -17.95
C LEU A 140 -24.84 3.07 -19.14
N PRO A 141 -24.57 3.51 -20.38
CA PRO A 141 -24.64 2.65 -21.56
C PRO A 141 -23.79 1.38 -21.41
N CYS A 142 -24.22 0.28 -22.04
CA CYS A 142 -23.54 -1.01 -21.93
C CYS A 142 -22.08 -0.94 -22.42
N GLU A 143 -21.85 -0.17 -23.49
CA GLU A 143 -20.53 0.06 -24.08
C GLU A 143 -19.59 0.72 -23.06
N ASP A 144 -20.07 1.74 -22.34
CA ASP A 144 -19.30 2.45 -21.32
C ASP A 144 -19.03 1.56 -20.11
N GLN A 145 -20.01 0.75 -19.68
CA GLN A 145 -19.82 -0.22 -18.61
C GLN A 145 -18.69 -1.21 -18.94
N ILE A 146 -18.64 -1.70 -20.19
CA ILE A 146 -17.58 -2.62 -20.66
C ILE A 146 -16.22 -1.91 -20.67
N ILE A 147 -16.14 -0.67 -21.16
CA ILE A 147 -14.90 0.10 -21.21
C ILE A 147 -14.35 0.32 -19.79
N LEU A 148 -15.20 0.77 -18.86
CA LEU A 148 -14.84 1.02 -17.48
C LEU A 148 -14.35 -0.26 -16.79
N LEU A 149 -15.08 -1.37 -16.95
CA LEU A 149 -14.68 -2.66 -16.38
C LEU A 149 -13.34 -3.13 -16.94
N LYS A 150 -13.12 -3.03 -18.25
CA LYS A 150 -11.81 -3.37 -18.85
C LYS A 150 -10.68 -2.50 -18.32
N GLY A 151 -10.95 -1.21 -18.08
CA GLY A 151 -9.97 -0.25 -17.56
C GLY A 151 -9.58 -0.50 -16.10
N CYS A 152 -10.53 -0.77 -15.21
CA CYS A 152 -10.28 -0.80 -13.77
C CYS A 152 -10.18 -2.21 -13.16
N CYS A 153 -10.50 -3.28 -13.90
CA CYS A 153 -10.61 -4.62 -13.32
C CYS A 153 -9.31 -5.06 -12.62
N MET A 154 -8.16 -4.86 -13.28
CA MET A 154 -6.87 -5.21 -12.69
C MET A 154 -6.54 -4.35 -11.47
N GLU A 155 -6.83 -3.05 -11.50
CA GLU A 155 -6.58 -2.14 -10.38
C GLU A 155 -7.37 -2.56 -9.14
N ILE A 156 -8.65 -2.90 -9.31
CA ILE A 156 -9.51 -3.36 -8.22
C ILE A 156 -9.05 -4.72 -7.68
N MET A 157 -8.67 -5.66 -8.55
CA MET A 157 -8.15 -6.96 -8.13
C MET A 157 -6.83 -6.83 -7.36
N SER A 158 -5.91 -6.00 -7.87
CA SER A 158 -4.63 -5.70 -7.22
C SER A 158 -4.83 -5.04 -5.87
N LEU A 159 -5.75 -4.07 -5.75
CA LEU A 159 -6.10 -3.47 -4.46
C LEU A 159 -6.66 -4.51 -3.49
N ARG A 160 -7.58 -5.37 -3.94
CA ARG A 160 -8.17 -6.44 -3.12
C ARG A 160 -7.12 -7.45 -2.64
N ALA A 161 -6.09 -7.73 -3.44
CA ALA A 161 -4.96 -8.56 -3.03
C ALA A 161 -4.05 -7.82 -2.04
N ALA A 162 -3.70 -6.56 -2.31
CA ALA A 162 -2.80 -5.74 -1.51
C ALA A 162 -3.31 -5.52 -0.07
N VAL A 163 -4.60 -5.25 0.11
CA VAL A 163 -5.22 -5.12 1.45
C VAL A 163 -5.27 -6.45 2.22
N ARG A 164 -4.92 -7.57 1.57
CA ARG A 164 -4.77 -8.91 2.15
C ARG A 164 -3.31 -9.37 2.18
N TYR A 165 -2.38 -8.42 2.17
CA TYR A 165 -1.00 -8.70 2.50
C TYR A 165 -0.89 -9.11 3.97
N ASP A 166 -0.17 -10.20 4.23
CA ASP A 166 0.12 -10.68 5.57
C ASP A 166 1.62 -10.59 5.84
N PRO A 167 2.06 -9.69 6.75
CA PRO A 167 3.48 -9.46 7.00
C PRO A 167 4.18 -10.64 7.68
N GLU A 168 3.45 -11.51 8.37
CA GLU A 168 4.03 -12.70 9.04
C GLU A 168 4.50 -13.75 8.05
N SER A 169 3.74 -13.95 6.95
CA SER A 169 4.06 -14.93 5.92
C SER A 169 4.62 -14.32 4.63
N GLU A 170 4.66 -12.98 4.55
CA GLU A 170 5.04 -12.21 3.37
C GLU A 170 4.26 -12.60 2.09
N THR A 171 2.97 -12.90 2.27
CA THR A 171 2.10 -13.35 1.17
C THR A 171 0.98 -12.37 0.85
N LEU A 172 0.56 -12.35 -0.41
CA LEU A 172 -0.73 -11.80 -0.83
C LEU A 172 -1.77 -12.91 -0.91
N THR A 173 -3.02 -12.62 -0.55
CA THR A 173 -4.12 -13.60 -0.74
C THR A 173 -5.00 -13.24 -1.93
N LEU A 174 -4.84 -14.01 -3.01
CA LEU A 174 -5.64 -13.91 -4.23
C LEU A 174 -6.99 -14.60 -4.04
N SER A 175 -8.04 -13.97 -4.58
CA SER A 175 -9.43 -14.46 -4.51
C SER A 175 -9.96 -14.81 -3.11
N GLY A 176 -9.26 -14.41 -2.04
CA GLY A 176 -9.59 -14.75 -0.66
C GLY A 176 -9.26 -16.17 -0.24
N GLU A 177 -8.59 -16.96 -1.10
CA GLU A 177 -8.38 -18.40 -0.88
C GLU A 177 -6.96 -18.90 -1.20
N MET A 178 -6.17 -18.17 -1.99
CA MET A 178 -4.83 -18.60 -2.39
C MET A 178 -3.77 -17.61 -1.91
N ALA A 179 -2.94 -18.02 -0.96
CA ALA A 179 -1.83 -17.21 -0.46
C ALA A 179 -0.57 -17.48 -1.31
N VAL A 180 0.01 -16.42 -1.88
CA VAL A 180 1.14 -16.50 -2.81
C VAL A 180 2.29 -15.63 -2.34
N LYS A 181 3.51 -16.13 -2.48
CA LYS A 181 4.75 -15.37 -2.27
C LYS A 181 5.07 -14.51 -3.50
N ARG A 182 5.95 -13.52 -3.31
CA ARG A 182 6.42 -12.61 -4.37
C ARG A 182 6.91 -13.36 -5.62
N GLU A 183 7.81 -14.32 -5.45
CA GLU A 183 8.42 -15.03 -6.59
C GLU A 183 7.39 -15.89 -7.34
N GLN A 184 6.43 -16.51 -6.63
CA GLN A 184 5.36 -17.29 -7.26
C GLN A 184 4.48 -16.41 -8.15
N LEU A 185 4.13 -15.21 -7.66
CA LEU A 185 3.31 -14.25 -8.43
C LEU A 185 4.07 -13.73 -9.66
N LYS A 186 5.35 -13.39 -9.48
CA LYS A 186 6.23 -12.92 -10.56
C LYS A 186 6.41 -13.99 -11.63
N ASN A 187 6.85 -15.17 -11.24
CA ASN A 187 7.14 -16.26 -12.17
C ASN A 187 5.87 -16.82 -12.81
N GLY A 188 4.70 -16.72 -12.17
CA GLY A 188 3.43 -17.07 -12.79
C GLY A 188 2.86 -16.00 -13.73
N GLY A 189 3.64 -14.98 -14.11
CA GLY A 189 3.31 -14.03 -15.18
C GLY A 189 2.52 -12.79 -14.74
N LEU A 190 2.52 -12.46 -13.44
CA LEU A 190 1.77 -11.32 -12.88
C LEU A 190 2.65 -10.29 -12.15
N GLY A 191 3.98 -10.44 -12.15
CA GLY A 191 4.90 -9.54 -11.45
C GLY A 191 6.00 -8.97 -12.32
#